data_AF-A0A7C3Q3P6-F1
#
_entry.id   AF-A0A7C3Q3P6-F1
#
_cell.length_a   1.000
_cell.length_b   1.000
_cell.length_c   1.000
_cell.angle_alpha   90.00
_cell.angle_beta   90.00
_cell.angle_gamma   90.00
#
_symmetry.space_group_name_H-M   'P 1'
#
loop_
_entity.id
_entity.type
_entity.pdbx_description
1 polymer ?
#
loop_
_entity_poly.entity_id
_entity_poly.type
_entity_poly.pdbx_seq_one_letter_code
_entity_poly.pdbx_strand_id
1 'polypeptide(L)'
;MNIPKEVEKVRFEELAALYRRSDPMIERWAAGRGVIQHRPETQVRICEMATQLRLRHIQGDGVNLFGLLEAADQIANAGMWLVVHQTYACKVYLDGRTLNADDFKKTPEGHTGGALNMVPAYVGYMAVNAITGQTRSWLMGQGHAVAAIDAVNVILGNMTPRHAERYTLDDVGLTRYVQDFYSYRFAENGKQDSPLGSHVNAYTAGGMAEGGYLGFAELQYVHMPLPGETLVAFLSDGAFEEQRGSDWAPRWWRAEDCGLVVPIMINNGRRIDQRTTTS
;
A
#
# COMPACT_ATOMS: atom_id res chain seq x y z
N MET A 1 27.52 -23.77 7.48
CA MET A 1 28.59 -22.78 7.21
C MET A 1 27.92 -21.49 6.78
N ASN A 2 28.18 -20.38 7.47
CA ASN A 2 27.67 -19.08 7.04
C ASN A 2 28.46 -18.62 5.81
N ILE A 3 27.76 -18.41 4.70
CA ILE A 3 28.35 -17.82 3.49
C ILE A 3 28.72 -16.37 3.82
N PRO A 4 29.93 -15.87 3.49
CA PRO A 4 30.26 -14.47 3.69
C PRO A 4 29.28 -13.55 2.94
N LYS A 5 28.85 -12.44 3.56
CA LYS A 5 27.88 -11.50 2.96
C LYS A 5 28.29 -11.00 1.57
N GLU A 6 29.59 -10.79 1.35
CA GLU A 6 30.11 -10.37 0.04
C GLU A 6 29.94 -11.45 -1.03
N VAL A 7 30.12 -12.72 -0.67
CA VAL A 7 29.89 -13.85 -1.59
C VAL A 7 28.41 -13.98 -1.93
N GLU A 8 27.53 -13.76 -0.94
CA GLU A 8 26.08 -13.76 -1.14
C GLU A 8 25.64 -12.60 -2.05
N LYS A 9 26.20 -11.42 -1.87
CA LYS A 9 25.94 -10.25 -2.73
C LYS A 9 26.32 -10.52 -4.19
N VAL A 10 27.54 -11.00 -4.43
CA VAL A 10 28.01 -11.35 -5.78
C VAL A 10 27.09 -12.41 -6.41
N ARG A 11 26.70 -13.43 -5.63
CA ARG A 11 25.77 -14.46 -6.09
C ARG A 11 24.42 -13.87 -6.52
N PHE A 12 23.86 -12.95 -5.76
CA PHE A 12 22.60 -12.29 -6.15
C PHE A 12 22.75 -11.45 -7.41
N GLU A 13 23.87 -10.72 -7.58
CA GLU A 13 24.15 -9.92 -8.78
C GLU A 13 24.25 -10.80 -10.03
N GLU A 14 24.99 -11.91 -9.96
CA GLU A 14 25.16 -12.86 -11.06
C GLU A 14 23.84 -13.54 -11.44
N LEU A 15 23.08 -14.02 -10.45
CA LEU A 15 21.77 -14.65 -10.68
C LEU A 15 20.75 -13.66 -11.24
N ALA A 16 20.69 -12.44 -10.71
CA ALA A 16 19.81 -11.40 -11.25
C ALA A 16 20.16 -11.07 -12.71
N ALA A 17 21.46 -11.00 -13.05
CA ALA A 17 21.90 -10.80 -14.44
C ALA A 17 21.51 -11.98 -15.35
N LEU A 18 21.58 -13.21 -14.85
CA LEU A 18 21.12 -14.40 -15.58
C LEU A 18 19.61 -14.36 -15.85
N TYR A 19 18.80 -14.03 -14.83
CA TYR A 19 17.35 -13.92 -15.01
C TYR A 19 16.96 -12.84 -16.01
N ARG A 20 17.57 -11.65 -15.94
CA ARG A 20 17.31 -10.57 -16.90
C ARG A 20 17.62 -10.99 -18.34
N ARG A 21 18.74 -11.70 -18.58
CA ARG A 21 19.08 -12.21 -19.91
C ARG A 21 18.16 -13.34 -20.41
N SER A 22 17.47 -14.02 -19.49
CA SER A 22 16.63 -15.18 -19.84
C SER A 22 15.24 -14.80 -20.37
N ASP A 23 14.73 -13.63 -19.99
CA ASP A 23 13.40 -13.16 -20.38
C ASP A 23 13.37 -11.62 -20.46
N PRO A 24 13.07 -11.03 -21.63
CA PRO A 24 12.95 -9.59 -21.80
C PRO A 24 11.93 -8.92 -20.87
N MET A 25 10.88 -9.64 -20.43
CA MET A 25 9.92 -9.08 -19.47
C MET A 25 10.54 -8.92 -18.07
N ILE A 26 11.43 -9.84 -17.67
CA ILE A 26 12.20 -9.72 -16.43
C ILE A 26 13.16 -8.54 -16.53
N GLU A 27 13.85 -8.39 -17.67
CA GLU A 27 14.76 -7.25 -17.89
C GLU A 27 14.03 -5.90 -17.76
N ARG A 28 12.86 -5.76 -18.40
CA ARG A 28 12.05 -4.54 -18.31
C ARG A 28 11.60 -4.24 -16.89
N TRP A 29 11.02 -5.22 -16.20
CA TRP A 29 10.60 -5.03 -14.80
C TRP A 29 11.80 -4.68 -13.91
N ALA A 30 12.91 -5.40 -14.06
CA ALA A 30 14.11 -5.22 -13.24
C ALA A 30 14.78 -3.83 -13.41
N ALA A 31 14.53 -3.14 -14.52
CA ALA A 31 14.96 -1.75 -14.72
C ALA A 31 14.29 -0.78 -13.72
N GLY A 32 13.17 -1.17 -13.13
CA GLY A 32 12.37 -0.34 -12.22
C GLY A 32 11.64 0.78 -12.97
N ARG A 33 10.95 1.63 -12.21
CA ARG A 33 10.17 2.74 -12.75
C ARG A 33 10.09 3.88 -11.75
N GLY A 34 10.35 5.11 -12.21
CA GLY A 34 10.32 6.30 -11.37
C GLY A 34 11.22 6.17 -10.15
N VAL A 35 10.65 6.23 -8.95
CA VAL A 35 11.40 6.07 -7.69
C VAL A 35 11.56 4.61 -7.24
N ILE A 36 10.94 3.65 -7.93
CA ILE A 36 11.01 2.22 -7.59
C ILE A 36 12.22 1.58 -8.27
N GLN A 37 13.07 0.94 -7.47
CA GLN A 37 14.25 0.21 -7.92
C GLN A 37 14.26 -1.20 -7.33
N HIS A 38 14.62 -2.18 -8.16
CA HIS A 38 14.69 -3.58 -7.75
C HIS A 38 16.14 -4.00 -7.51
N ARG A 39 16.50 -4.21 -6.24
CA ARG A 39 17.83 -4.74 -5.88
C ARG A 39 18.01 -6.15 -6.45
N PRO A 40 19.25 -6.60 -6.76
CA PRO A 40 19.49 -7.96 -7.26
C PRO A 40 18.85 -9.06 -6.41
N GLU A 41 18.89 -8.92 -5.08
CA GLU A 41 18.22 -9.82 -4.13
C GLU A 41 16.71 -9.91 -4.36
N THR A 42 16.04 -8.76 -4.55
CA THR A 42 14.61 -8.70 -4.88
C THR A 42 14.33 -9.37 -6.22
N GLN A 43 15.15 -9.10 -7.24
CA GLN A 43 15.00 -9.70 -8.57
C GLN A 43 15.05 -11.23 -8.50
N VAL A 44 16.04 -11.77 -7.81
CA VAL A 44 16.20 -13.23 -7.63
C VAL A 44 15.00 -13.82 -6.89
N ARG A 45 14.60 -13.23 -5.75
CA ARG A 45 13.45 -13.72 -4.96
C ARG A 45 12.14 -13.70 -5.75
N ILE A 46 11.90 -12.68 -6.57
CA ILE A 46 10.71 -12.61 -7.42
C ILE A 46 10.77 -13.65 -8.54
N CYS A 47 11.93 -13.89 -9.15
CA CYS A 47 12.07 -14.95 -10.17
C CYS A 47 11.89 -16.35 -9.57
N GLU A 48 12.35 -16.57 -8.35
CA GLU A 48 12.09 -17.80 -7.60
C GLU A 48 10.59 -17.94 -7.28
N MET A 49 9.94 -16.87 -6.81
CA MET A 49 8.49 -16.83 -6.60
C MET A 49 7.72 -17.13 -7.90
N ALA A 50 8.13 -16.55 -9.03
CA ALA A 50 7.54 -16.82 -10.34
C ALA A 50 7.60 -18.31 -10.69
N THR A 51 8.74 -18.95 -10.42
CA THR A 51 8.91 -20.40 -10.61
C THR A 51 7.97 -21.18 -9.69
N GLN A 52 7.85 -20.80 -8.42
CA GLN A 52 6.94 -21.46 -7.47
C GLN A 52 5.47 -21.33 -7.87
N LEU A 53 5.02 -20.14 -8.27
CA LEU A 53 3.65 -19.91 -8.73
C LEU A 53 3.32 -20.79 -9.94
N ARG A 54 4.23 -20.85 -10.92
CA ARG A 54 4.10 -21.70 -12.11
C ARG A 54 4.01 -23.18 -11.76
N LEU A 55 4.90 -23.68 -10.89
CA LEU A 55 4.91 -25.09 -10.46
C LEU A 55 3.65 -25.48 -9.68
N ARG A 56 3.04 -24.52 -8.97
CA ARG A 56 1.79 -24.72 -8.22
C ARG A 56 0.53 -24.45 -9.04
N HIS A 57 0.68 -24.10 -10.33
CA HIS A 57 -0.42 -23.69 -11.20
C HIS A 57 -1.27 -22.54 -10.60
N ILE A 58 -0.62 -21.62 -9.88
CA ILE A 58 -1.28 -20.43 -9.34
C ILE A 58 -1.17 -19.31 -10.37
N GLN A 59 -2.31 -18.86 -10.86
CA GLN A 59 -2.44 -17.76 -11.80
C GLN A 59 -3.80 -17.11 -11.57
N GLY A 60 -3.83 -15.78 -11.51
CA GLY A 60 -5.07 -15.02 -11.45
C GLY A 60 -5.78 -14.95 -12.80
N ASP A 61 -6.04 -13.74 -13.27
CA ASP A 61 -6.80 -13.46 -14.50
C ASP A 61 -6.04 -13.73 -15.82
N GLY A 62 -4.84 -14.32 -15.75
CA GLY A 62 -4.06 -14.69 -16.92
C GLY A 62 -2.98 -13.67 -17.31
N VAL A 63 -2.94 -12.49 -16.68
CA VAL A 63 -1.92 -11.47 -16.97
C VAL A 63 -0.51 -11.98 -16.62
N ASN A 64 0.47 -11.65 -17.47
CA ASN A 64 1.87 -12.01 -17.23
C ASN A 64 2.38 -11.39 -15.92
N LEU A 65 3.02 -12.20 -15.07
CA LEU A 65 3.52 -11.79 -13.76
C LEU A 65 4.41 -10.53 -13.81
N PHE A 66 5.41 -10.50 -14.69
CA PHE A 66 6.35 -9.37 -14.76
C PHE A 66 5.70 -8.12 -15.36
N GLY A 67 4.72 -8.29 -16.27
CA GLY A 67 3.88 -7.17 -16.73
C GLY A 67 3.02 -6.58 -15.62
N LEU A 68 2.45 -7.43 -14.75
CA LEU A 68 1.68 -7.01 -13.58
C LEU A 68 2.57 -6.29 -12.55
N LEU A 69 3.79 -6.80 -12.31
CA LEU A 69 4.75 -6.15 -11.42
C LEU A 69 5.25 -4.81 -11.98
N GLU A 70 5.45 -4.68 -13.29
CA GLU A 70 5.75 -3.38 -13.92
C GLU A 70 4.59 -2.39 -13.75
N ALA A 71 3.34 -2.85 -13.91
CA ALA A 71 2.17 -2.02 -13.68
C ALA A 71 2.07 -1.61 -12.20
N ALA A 72 2.41 -2.50 -11.27
CA ALA A 72 2.49 -2.20 -9.85
C ALA A 72 3.50 -1.08 -9.55
N ASP A 73 4.69 -1.10 -10.18
CA ASP A 73 5.65 -0.01 -10.03
C ASP A 73 5.07 1.33 -10.53
N GLN A 74 4.35 1.31 -11.65
CA GLN A 74 3.68 2.51 -12.18
C GLN A 74 2.60 3.03 -11.24
N ILE A 75 1.76 2.14 -10.70
CA ILE A 75 0.69 2.49 -9.76
C ILE A 75 1.28 3.01 -8.45
N ALA A 76 2.39 2.44 -7.96
CA ALA A 76 3.07 2.93 -6.76
C ALA A 76 3.58 4.37 -6.94
N ASN A 77 4.20 4.67 -8.08
CA ASN A 77 4.62 6.04 -8.40
C ASN A 77 3.42 7.00 -8.49
N ALA A 78 2.35 6.60 -9.19
CA ALA A 78 1.14 7.41 -9.33
C ALA A 78 0.43 7.61 -7.98
N GLY A 79 0.36 6.58 -7.13
CA GLY A 79 -0.21 6.65 -5.79
C GLY A 79 0.58 7.60 -4.88
N MET A 80 1.91 7.52 -4.89
CA MET A 80 2.76 8.46 -4.14
C MET A 80 2.61 9.89 -4.64
N TRP A 81 2.55 10.09 -5.96
CA TRP A 81 2.27 11.39 -6.58
C TRP A 81 0.92 11.96 -6.13
N LEU A 82 -0.13 11.14 -6.12
CA LEU A 82 -1.47 11.56 -5.71
C LEU A 82 -1.55 11.83 -4.20
N VAL A 83 -0.83 11.09 -3.36
CA VAL A 83 -0.66 11.40 -1.93
C VAL A 83 -0.04 12.78 -1.72
N VAL A 84 1.01 13.13 -2.47
CA VAL A 84 1.60 14.48 -2.39
C VAL A 84 0.59 15.54 -2.85
N HIS A 85 -0.17 15.29 -3.92
CA HIS A 85 -1.20 16.23 -4.40
C HIS A 85 -2.33 16.41 -3.39
N GLN A 86 -2.79 15.35 -2.73
CA GLN A 86 -3.78 15.43 -1.66
C GLN A 86 -3.35 16.41 -0.57
N THR A 87 -2.08 16.34 -0.14
CA THR A 87 -1.59 17.23 0.92
C THR A 87 -1.39 18.66 0.43
N TYR A 88 -0.76 18.87 -0.73
CA TYR A 88 -0.21 20.18 -1.09
C TYR A 88 -0.95 20.90 -2.21
N ALA A 89 -1.63 20.19 -3.12
CA ALA A 89 -2.24 20.77 -4.32
C ALA A 89 -3.77 20.84 -4.22
N CYS A 90 -4.36 21.81 -4.88
CA CYS A 90 -5.81 21.91 -5.08
C CYS A 90 -6.23 21.71 -6.54
N LYS A 91 -5.28 21.40 -7.42
CA LYS A 91 -5.49 21.06 -8.84
C LYS A 91 -4.66 19.84 -9.22
N VAL A 92 -5.18 19.08 -10.17
CA VAL A 92 -4.49 17.94 -10.79
C VAL A 92 -4.59 18.11 -12.31
N TYR A 93 -3.45 17.94 -12.98
CA TYR A 93 -3.36 17.96 -14.44
C TYR A 93 -2.61 16.71 -14.92
N LEU A 94 -3.28 15.86 -15.69
CA LEU A 94 -2.73 14.61 -16.22
C LEU A 94 -1.93 14.80 -17.52
N ASP A 95 -2.02 15.97 -18.13
CA ASP A 95 -1.31 16.31 -19.37
C ASP A 95 0.16 16.72 -19.16
N GLY A 96 0.63 16.73 -17.91
CA GLY A 96 2.02 17.02 -17.56
C GLY A 96 2.38 18.50 -17.50
N ARG A 97 1.41 19.42 -17.57
CA ARG A 97 1.69 20.85 -17.37
C ARG A 97 2.18 21.13 -15.94
N THR A 98 3.00 22.17 -15.80
CA THR A 98 3.51 22.61 -14.49
C THR A 98 2.40 23.25 -13.65
N LEU A 99 2.41 22.99 -12.34
CA LEU A 99 1.56 23.68 -11.36
C LEU A 99 2.08 25.11 -11.08
N ASN A 100 1.16 26.06 -10.99
CA ASN A 100 1.43 27.44 -10.58
C ASN A 100 1.21 27.61 -9.06
N ALA A 101 1.63 28.74 -8.50
CA ALA A 101 1.47 29.04 -7.07
C ALA A 101 0.01 28.92 -6.58
N ASP A 102 -0.95 29.35 -7.40
CA ASP A 102 -2.38 29.29 -7.07
C ASP A 102 -2.98 27.88 -7.15
N ASP A 103 -2.24 26.91 -7.72
CA ASP A 103 -2.66 25.51 -7.75
C ASP A 103 -2.35 24.78 -6.42
N PHE A 104 -1.68 25.44 -5.47
CA PHE A 104 -1.37 24.89 -4.14
C PHE A 104 -2.40 25.26 -3.09
N LYS A 105 -2.60 24.38 -2.10
CA LYS A 105 -3.45 24.65 -0.94
C LYS A 105 -2.78 25.72 -0.06
N LYS A 106 -3.59 26.68 0.42
CA LYS A 106 -3.13 27.71 1.36
C LYS A 106 -2.72 27.15 2.72
N THR A 107 -3.39 26.08 3.15
CA THR A 107 -3.13 25.37 4.41
C THR A 107 -3.06 23.87 4.12
N PRO A 108 -1.89 23.34 3.76
CA PRO A 108 -1.70 21.91 3.56
C PRO A 108 -1.95 21.14 4.86
N GLU A 109 -2.76 20.10 4.79
CA GLU A 109 -3.08 19.20 5.90
C GLU A 109 -2.94 17.74 5.44
N GLY A 110 -2.52 16.85 6.35
CA GLY A 110 -2.42 15.42 6.08
C GLY A 110 -1.19 14.75 6.70
N HIS A 111 -1.21 13.41 6.74
CA HIS A 111 -0.12 12.58 7.25
C HIS A 111 0.72 11.98 6.11
N THR A 112 1.37 12.86 5.34
CA THR A 112 2.07 12.48 4.09
C THR A 112 3.14 11.42 4.28
N GLY A 113 3.96 11.51 5.34
CA GLY A 113 5.07 10.59 5.58
C GLY A 113 4.61 9.14 5.74
N GLY A 114 3.62 8.90 6.60
CA GLY A 114 3.02 7.57 6.80
C GLY A 114 2.34 7.05 5.54
N ALA A 115 1.61 7.92 4.83
CA ALA A 115 0.95 7.56 3.58
C ALA A 115 1.95 7.16 2.47
N LEU A 116 3.07 7.87 2.30
CA LEU A 116 4.08 7.52 1.30
C LEU A 116 4.71 6.13 1.54
N ASN A 117 4.89 5.73 2.80
CA ASN A 117 5.33 4.38 3.14
C ASN A 117 4.25 3.32 2.89
N MET A 118 2.98 3.70 3.05
CA MET A 118 1.84 2.81 2.92
C MET A 118 1.47 2.52 1.46
N VAL A 119 1.70 3.46 0.53
CA VAL A 119 1.43 3.25 -0.92
C VAL A 119 2.07 1.97 -1.46
N PRO A 120 3.40 1.75 -1.38
CA PRO A 120 4.01 0.54 -1.94
C PRO A 120 3.51 -0.73 -1.24
N ALA A 121 3.20 -0.68 0.05
CA ALA A 121 2.65 -1.82 0.80
C ALA A 121 1.24 -2.20 0.29
N TYR A 122 0.37 -1.21 0.10
CA TYR A 122 -0.99 -1.46 -0.40
C TYR A 122 -0.98 -1.89 -1.88
N VAL A 123 -0.11 -1.30 -2.70
CA VAL A 123 0.06 -1.73 -4.10
C VAL A 123 0.56 -3.17 -4.18
N GLY A 124 1.50 -3.58 -3.32
CA GLY A 124 1.93 -4.98 -3.23
C GLY A 124 0.79 -5.93 -2.86
N TYR A 125 -0.09 -5.51 -1.94
CA TYR A 125 -1.31 -6.24 -1.59
C TYR A 125 -2.28 -6.38 -2.78
N MET A 126 -2.52 -5.31 -3.54
CA MET A 126 -3.36 -5.37 -4.75
C MET A 126 -2.71 -6.26 -5.81
N ALA A 127 -1.40 -6.17 -6.00
CA ALA A 127 -0.65 -6.97 -6.95
C ALA A 127 -0.71 -8.46 -6.62
N VAL A 128 -0.50 -8.87 -5.36
CA VAL A 128 -0.57 -10.29 -4.99
C VAL A 128 -1.98 -10.85 -5.12
N ASN A 129 -3.02 -10.03 -4.86
CA ASN A 129 -4.41 -10.44 -5.10
C ASN A 129 -4.65 -10.72 -6.59
N ALA A 130 -4.18 -9.83 -7.47
CA ALA A 130 -4.28 -10.02 -8.92
C ALA A 130 -3.43 -11.21 -9.42
N ILE A 131 -2.19 -11.37 -8.94
CA ILE A 131 -1.30 -12.50 -9.31
C ILE A 131 -1.92 -13.85 -8.95
N THR A 132 -2.56 -13.93 -7.78
CA THR A 132 -3.08 -15.19 -7.24
C THR A 132 -4.55 -15.45 -7.54
N GLY A 133 -5.28 -14.44 -8.04
CA GLY A 133 -6.74 -14.51 -8.20
C GLY A 133 -7.49 -14.60 -6.87
N GLN A 134 -6.85 -14.27 -5.75
CA GLN A 134 -7.43 -14.38 -4.42
C GLN A 134 -7.57 -13.00 -3.80
N THR A 135 -8.80 -12.61 -3.48
CA THR A 135 -9.05 -11.40 -2.69
C THR A 135 -8.80 -11.71 -1.22
N ARG A 136 -8.01 -10.88 -0.56
CA ARG A 136 -7.69 -10.97 0.87
C ARG A 136 -8.37 -9.82 1.59
N SER A 137 -8.65 -9.97 2.89
CA SER A 137 -9.02 -8.82 3.72
C SER A 137 -7.77 -8.00 4.05
N TRP A 138 -7.93 -6.72 4.39
CA TRP A 138 -6.82 -5.88 4.86
C TRP A 138 -7.17 -5.11 6.13
N LEU A 139 -6.19 -4.96 7.01
CA LEU A 139 -6.25 -4.13 8.21
C LEU A 139 -5.05 -3.18 8.22
N MET A 140 -5.22 -1.95 8.68
CA MET A 140 -4.13 -1.00 8.86
C MET A 140 -4.17 -0.42 10.26
N GLY A 141 -3.08 -0.57 11.02
CA GLY A 141 -2.97 -0.04 12.38
C GLY A 141 -2.80 1.47 12.43
N GLN A 142 -2.13 2.05 11.44
CA GLN A 142 -1.95 3.50 11.28
C GLN A 142 -3.04 4.12 10.38
N GLY A 143 -4.24 4.27 10.92
CA GLY A 143 -5.43 4.77 10.21
C GLY A 143 -5.25 6.11 9.50
N HIS A 144 -4.43 6.99 10.08
CA HIS A 144 -4.12 8.32 9.54
C HIS A 144 -3.39 8.28 8.19
N ALA A 145 -2.86 7.11 7.77
CA ALA A 145 -2.24 6.90 6.46
C ALA A 145 -3.24 6.50 5.35
N VAL A 146 -4.56 6.61 5.60
CA VAL A 146 -5.63 6.24 4.64
C VAL A 146 -5.47 6.88 3.26
N ALA A 147 -4.84 8.06 3.17
CA ALA A 147 -4.59 8.76 1.92
C ALA A 147 -3.87 7.87 0.88
N ALA A 148 -3.08 6.89 1.32
CA ALA A 148 -2.45 5.90 0.45
C ALA A 148 -3.44 4.90 -0.13
N ILE A 149 -4.36 4.40 0.72
CA ILE A 149 -5.37 3.41 0.36
C ILE A 149 -6.33 4.01 -0.67
N ASP A 150 -6.92 5.15 -0.35
CA ASP A 150 -7.92 5.81 -1.21
C ASP A 150 -7.28 6.28 -2.53
N ALA A 151 -6.04 6.78 -2.52
CA ALA A 151 -5.34 7.19 -3.73
C ALA A 151 -5.12 6.01 -4.70
N VAL A 152 -4.63 4.89 -4.19
CA VAL A 152 -4.42 3.68 -5.00
C VAL A 152 -5.77 3.15 -5.50
N ASN A 153 -6.81 3.18 -4.68
CA ASN A 153 -8.15 2.72 -5.06
C ASN A 153 -8.79 3.58 -6.15
N VAL A 154 -8.62 4.90 -6.12
CA VAL A 154 -9.05 5.78 -7.22
C VAL A 154 -8.33 5.43 -8.52
N ILE A 155 -7.01 5.23 -8.47
CA ILE A 155 -6.20 4.86 -9.64
C ILE A 155 -6.63 3.51 -10.23
N LEU A 156 -6.96 2.55 -9.37
CA LEU A 156 -7.36 1.20 -9.76
C LEU A 156 -8.85 1.06 -10.08
N GLY A 157 -9.66 2.07 -9.79
CA GLY A 157 -11.13 1.95 -9.82
C GLY A 157 -11.69 1.01 -8.75
N ASN A 158 -10.94 0.71 -7.69
CA ASN A 158 -11.33 -0.19 -6.59
C ASN A 158 -12.02 0.58 -5.45
N MET A 159 -13.14 1.24 -5.77
CA MET A 159 -13.82 2.16 -4.86
C MET A 159 -15.17 1.63 -4.37
N THR A 160 -15.62 2.11 -3.21
CA THR A 160 -17.04 1.98 -2.84
C THR A 160 -17.91 2.83 -3.79
N PRO A 161 -19.23 2.55 -3.92
CA PRO A 161 -20.12 3.35 -4.76
C PRO A 161 -20.05 4.85 -4.44
N ARG A 162 -19.95 5.21 -3.15
CA ARG A 162 -19.94 6.60 -2.71
C ARG A 162 -18.71 7.38 -3.19
N HIS A 163 -17.56 6.74 -3.26
CA HIS A 163 -16.34 7.32 -3.85
C HIS A 163 -16.42 7.31 -5.38
N ALA A 164 -16.86 6.21 -5.99
CA ALA A 164 -16.96 6.06 -7.44
C ALA A 164 -17.93 7.07 -8.10
N GLU A 165 -19.02 7.45 -7.42
CA GLU A 165 -19.94 8.49 -7.86
C GLU A 165 -19.32 9.90 -7.86
N ARG A 166 -18.25 10.11 -7.08
CA ARG A 166 -17.69 11.44 -6.82
C ARG A 166 -16.32 11.65 -7.47
N TYR A 167 -15.54 10.58 -7.64
CA TYR A 167 -14.16 10.63 -8.09
C TYR A 167 -13.98 9.77 -9.33
N THR A 168 -13.50 10.41 -10.41
CA THR A 168 -13.13 9.78 -11.67
C THR A 168 -11.62 9.95 -11.90
N LEU A 169 -11.02 9.02 -12.67
CA LEU A 169 -9.62 9.09 -13.07
C LEU A 169 -9.44 10.03 -14.28
N ASP A 170 -9.77 11.31 -14.07
CA ASP A 170 -9.57 12.41 -15.01
C ASP A 170 -9.23 13.70 -14.25
N ASP A 171 -8.87 14.77 -14.98
CA ASP A 171 -8.48 16.05 -14.36
C ASP A 171 -9.56 16.62 -13.42
N VAL A 172 -10.84 16.45 -13.75
CA VAL A 172 -11.97 17.00 -12.97
C VAL A 172 -12.15 16.18 -11.69
N GLY A 173 -12.21 14.86 -11.82
CA GLY A 173 -12.38 13.92 -10.71
C GLY A 173 -11.22 13.96 -9.73
N LEU A 174 -9.98 13.95 -10.22
CA LEU A 174 -8.79 14.02 -9.37
C LEU A 174 -8.60 15.40 -8.73
N THR A 175 -8.92 16.49 -9.45
CA THR A 175 -8.94 17.83 -8.84
C THR A 175 -9.95 17.88 -7.69
N ARG A 176 -11.15 17.33 -7.87
CA ARG A 176 -12.15 17.26 -6.78
C ARG A 176 -11.65 16.40 -5.63
N TYR A 177 -11.06 15.24 -5.93
CA TYR A 177 -10.48 14.33 -4.95
C TYR A 177 -9.46 15.01 -4.03
N VAL A 178 -8.48 15.72 -4.60
CA VAL A 178 -7.46 16.41 -3.78
C VAL A 178 -8.02 17.60 -3.01
N GLN A 179 -9.02 18.30 -3.54
CA GLN A 179 -9.71 19.39 -2.83
C GLN A 179 -10.57 18.90 -1.67
N ASP A 180 -11.13 17.70 -1.80
CA ASP A 180 -11.98 17.08 -0.78
C ASP A 180 -11.19 16.49 0.39
N PHE A 181 -9.91 16.16 0.18
CA PHE A 181 -9.01 15.71 1.24
C PHE A 181 -8.81 16.81 2.30
N TYR A 182 -9.21 16.50 3.55
CA TYR A 182 -9.27 17.43 4.69
C TYR A 182 -10.21 18.64 4.50
N SER A 183 -11.19 18.56 3.60
CA SER A 183 -12.20 19.61 3.47
C SER A 183 -13.13 19.64 4.68
N TYR A 184 -13.47 20.81 5.23
CA TYR A 184 -14.49 20.97 6.29
C TYR A 184 -15.85 21.44 5.75
N ARG A 185 -16.10 21.26 4.45
CA ARG A 185 -17.34 21.70 3.82
C ARG A 185 -18.52 20.83 4.30
N PHE A 186 -19.58 21.50 4.73
CA PHE A 186 -20.86 20.86 5.02
C PHE A 186 -21.75 20.88 3.78
N ALA A 187 -22.48 19.78 3.58
CA ALA A 187 -23.61 19.74 2.66
C ALA A 187 -24.82 20.47 3.27
N GLU A 188 -25.84 20.74 2.45
CA GLU A 188 -27.06 21.45 2.88
C GLU A 188 -27.78 20.77 4.06
N ASN A 189 -27.62 19.46 4.21
CA ASN A 189 -28.17 18.68 5.32
C ASN A 189 -27.35 18.76 6.62
N GLY A 190 -26.32 19.62 6.68
CA GLY A 190 -25.45 19.82 7.84
C GLY A 190 -24.44 18.71 8.10
N LYS A 191 -24.35 17.70 7.23
CA LYS A 191 -23.32 16.64 7.32
C LYS A 191 -22.09 17.01 6.49
N GLN A 192 -20.99 16.34 6.77
CA GLN A 192 -19.77 16.42 5.97
C GLN A 192 -20.07 16.14 4.48
N ASP A 193 -19.70 17.05 3.58
CA ASP A 193 -19.94 16.90 2.12
C ASP A 193 -19.02 15.85 1.49
N SER A 194 -17.75 15.89 1.87
CA SER A 194 -16.74 14.97 1.37
C SER A 194 -16.88 13.57 1.99
N PRO A 195 -16.90 12.49 1.19
CA PRO A 195 -16.77 11.13 1.68
C PRO A 195 -15.31 10.74 1.98
N LEU A 196 -14.32 11.60 1.71
CA LEU A 196 -12.94 11.39 2.15
C LEU A 196 -12.80 11.82 3.61
N GLY A 197 -12.01 11.04 4.35
CA GLY A 197 -11.68 11.32 5.74
C GLY A 197 -10.17 11.44 5.94
N SER A 198 -9.79 11.91 7.12
CA SER A 198 -8.38 11.88 7.57
C SER A 198 -7.91 10.49 8.01
N HIS A 199 -8.85 9.57 8.19
CA HIS A 199 -8.65 8.18 8.61
C HIS A 199 -9.54 7.24 7.78
N VAL A 200 -9.28 5.93 7.91
CA VAL A 200 -10.15 4.89 7.34
C VAL A 200 -11.57 5.10 7.84
N ASN A 201 -12.53 5.18 6.93
CA ASN A 201 -13.92 5.42 7.31
C ASN A 201 -14.87 4.51 6.51
N ALA A 202 -16.18 4.67 6.72
CA ALA A 202 -17.21 3.83 6.12
C ALA A 202 -17.21 3.81 4.58
N TYR A 203 -16.56 4.78 3.92
CA TYR A 203 -16.46 4.87 2.47
C TYR A 203 -15.13 4.35 1.91
N THR A 204 -14.12 4.11 2.76
CA THR A 204 -12.83 3.53 2.37
C THR A 204 -13.03 2.07 1.97
N ALA A 205 -12.68 1.71 0.74
CA ALA A 205 -12.93 0.37 0.21
C ALA A 205 -12.15 -0.71 0.97
N GLY A 206 -12.89 -1.67 1.55
CA GLY A 206 -12.35 -2.76 2.37
C GLY A 206 -11.87 -2.34 3.76
N GLY A 207 -12.12 -1.10 4.19
CA GLY A 207 -11.78 -0.63 5.54
C GLY A 207 -12.59 -1.35 6.61
N MET A 208 -11.91 -2.01 7.55
CA MET A 208 -12.54 -2.72 8.68
C MET A 208 -12.39 -2.01 10.02
N ALA A 209 -11.35 -1.19 10.17
CA ALA A 209 -11.06 -0.44 11.38
C ALA A 209 -10.52 0.94 11.00
N GLU A 210 -10.95 1.96 11.75
CA GLU A 210 -10.53 3.34 11.51
C GLU A 210 -9.03 3.54 11.71
N GLY A 211 -8.45 2.89 12.73
CA GLY A 211 -7.04 3.01 13.07
C GLY A 211 -6.62 4.39 13.56
N GLY A 212 -7.57 5.23 14.04
CA GLY A 212 -7.26 6.54 14.63
C GLY A 212 -6.70 6.42 16.04
N TYR A 213 -7.32 5.58 16.88
CA TYR A 213 -6.75 5.20 18.16
C TYR A 213 -5.85 3.98 17.98
N LEU A 214 -4.54 4.21 18.05
CA LEU A 214 -3.50 3.27 17.63
C LEU A 214 -3.33 2.08 18.59
N GLY A 215 -2.78 0.99 18.05
CA GLY A 215 -2.35 -0.21 18.79
C GLY A 215 -3.40 -1.31 18.94
N PHE A 216 -4.68 -1.06 18.64
CA PHE A 216 -5.71 -2.10 18.70
C PHE A 216 -5.66 -3.08 17.53
N ALA A 217 -5.26 -2.61 16.35
CA ALA A 217 -5.02 -3.49 15.21
C ALA A 217 -3.92 -4.49 15.54
N GLU A 218 -2.84 -4.02 16.16
CA GLU A 218 -1.68 -4.82 16.59
C GLU A 218 -2.05 -5.87 17.66
N LEU A 219 -3.05 -5.60 18.49
CA LEU A 219 -3.57 -6.57 19.47
C LEU A 219 -4.52 -7.61 18.86
N GLN A 220 -5.26 -7.25 17.82
CA GLN A 220 -6.42 -8.04 17.37
C GLN A 220 -6.19 -8.80 16.06
N TYR A 221 -5.27 -8.35 15.20
CA TYR A 221 -5.18 -8.81 13.81
C TYR A 221 -5.08 -10.33 13.65
N VAL A 222 -4.42 -11.01 14.59
CA VAL A 222 -4.24 -12.48 14.56
C VAL A 222 -5.52 -13.26 14.82
N HIS A 223 -6.53 -12.63 15.41
CA HIS A 223 -7.83 -13.24 15.75
C HIS A 223 -8.96 -12.82 14.80
N MET A 224 -8.67 -11.95 13.83
CA MET A 224 -9.69 -11.42 12.93
C MET A 224 -10.12 -12.40 11.83
N PRO A 225 -9.22 -13.08 11.10
CA PRO A 225 -9.67 -13.97 10.03
C PRO A 225 -10.16 -15.30 10.60
N LEU A 226 -11.31 -15.76 10.11
CA LEU A 226 -11.85 -17.10 10.38
C LEU A 226 -11.11 -18.18 9.58
N PRO A 227 -11.21 -19.47 9.94
CA PRO A 227 -10.62 -20.56 9.15
C PRO A 227 -11.01 -20.48 7.66
N GLY A 228 -10.01 -20.50 6.79
CA GLY A 228 -10.18 -20.34 5.34
C GLY A 228 -10.10 -18.89 4.83
N GLU A 229 -10.21 -17.90 5.72
CA GLU A 229 -10.00 -16.50 5.37
C GLU A 229 -8.51 -16.13 5.38
N THR A 230 -8.17 -15.04 4.71
CA THR A 230 -6.79 -14.50 4.70
C THR A 230 -6.82 -13.00 4.93
N LEU A 231 -5.99 -12.54 5.88
CA LEU A 231 -5.84 -11.13 6.24
C LEU A 231 -4.41 -10.65 6.00
N VAL A 232 -4.25 -9.52 5.30
CA VAL A 232 -3.00 -8.75 5.29
C VAL A 232 -3.10 -7.62 6.31
N ALA A 233 -2.23 -7.63 7.31
CA ALA A 233 -2.24 -6.65 8.39
C ALA A 233 -1.05 -5.70 8.25
N PHE A 234 -1.29 -4.44 7.89
CA PHE A 234 -0.29 -3.39 7.85
C PHE A 234 -0.13 -2.78 9.24
N LEU A 235 0.93 -3.21 9.92
CA LEU A 235 1.26 -2.76 11.27
C LEU A 235 2.29 -1.63 11.19
N SER A 236 2.30 -0.73 12.17
CA SER A 236 3.30 0.34 12.27
C SER A 236 4.17 0.12 13.49
N ASP A 237 5.47 0.34 13.34
CA ASP A 237 6.42 0.44 14.45
C ASP A 237 5.95 1.39 15.57
N GLY A 238 5.42 2.57 15.22
CA GLY A 238 4.87 3.52 16.18
C GLY A 238 3.62 3.01 16.89
N ALA A 239 2.65 2.48 16.13
CA ALA A 239 1.41 1.95 16.70
C ALA A 239 1.63 0.70 17.57
N PHE A 240 2.65 -0.10 17.26
CA PHE A 240 3.02 -1.30 18.01
C PHE A 240 3.43 -1.00 19.46
N GLU A 241 3.89 0.22 19.74
CA GLU A 241 4.31 0.66 21.08
C GLU A 241 3.16 1.23 21.93
N GLU A 242 2.00 1.53 21.33
CA GLU A 242 0.92 2.26 22.00
C GLU A 242 0.14 1.39 22.98
N GLN A 243 -0.02 0.11 22.68
CA GLN A 243 -0.70 -0.85 23.56
C GLN A 243 0.25 -1.96 23.99
N ARG A 244 0.12 -2.38 25.26
CA ARG A 244 0.88 -3.53 25.77
C ARG A 244 0.29 -4.82 25.22
N GLY A 245 1.15 -5.75 24.80
CA GLY A 245 0.74 -7.10 24.40
C GLY A 245 0.76 -7.36 22.90
N SER A 246 1.04 -6.36 22.07
CA SER A 246 1.18 -6.52 20.61
C SER A 246 2.25 -7.56 20.24
N ASP A 247 3.32 -7.65 21.03
CA ASP A 247 4.39 -8.66 20.91
C ASP A 247 3.96 -10.08 21.34
N TRP A 248 2.91 -10.20 22.15
CA TRP A 248 2.34 -11.47 22.60
C TRP A 248 1.20 -11.95 21.70
N ALA A 249 0.49 -11.04 21.03
CA ALA A 249 -0.67 -11.35 20.19
C ALA A 249 -0.44 -12.57 19.27
N PRO A 250 0.68 -12.66 18.51
CA PRO A 250 0.93 -13.80 17.62
C PRO A 250 1.03 -15.17 18.30
N ARG A 251 1.31 -15.21 19.61
CA ARG A 251 1.39 -16.48 20.36
C ARG A 251 0.04 -17.15 20.54
N TRP A 252 -1.06 -16.43 20.35
CA TRP A 252 -2.42 -16.95 20.45
C TRP A 252 -3.04 -17.32 19.10
N TRP A 253 -2.32 -17.13 17.99
CA TRP A 253 -2.77 -17.62 16.69
C TRP A 253 -2.67 -19.15 16.64
N ARG A 254 -3.71 -19.80 16.13
CA ARG A 254 -3.74 -21.25 15.92
C ARG A 254 -4.32 -21.56 14.55
N ALA A 255 -3.65 -22.42 13.80
CA ALA A 255 -4.10 -22.84 12.47
C ALA A 255 -5.45 -23.59 12.49
N GLU A 256 -5.84 -24.12 13.65
CA GLU A 256 -7.06 -24.92 13.84
C GLU A 256 -8.34 -24.07 13.85
N ASP A 257 -8.27 -22.82 14.32
CA ASP A 257 -9.43 -21.96 14.51
C ASP A 257 -9.24 -20.50 14.03
N CYS A 258 -8.09 -20.17 13.46
CA CYS A 258 -7.82 -18.87 12.85
C CYS A 258 -7.50 -19.04 11.35
N GLY A 259 -7.86 -18.03 10.55
CA GLY A 259 -7.41 -17.91 9.16
C GLY A 259 -5.95 -17.49 9.03
N LEU A 260 -5.46 -17.44 7.80
CA LEU A 260 -4.08 -17.06 7.52
C LEU A 260 -3.90 -15.55 7.69
N VAL A 261 -2.84 -15.16 8.38
CA VAL A 261 -2.50 -13.75 8.61
C VAL A 261 -1.12 -13.48 8.05
N VAL A 262 -0.99 -12.37 7.31
CA VAL A 262 0.28 -11.88 6.77
C VAL A 262 0.53 -10.48 7.34
N PRO A 263 1.27 -10.38 8.46
CA PRO A 263 1.64 -9.08 9.01
C PRO A 263 2.76 -8.45 8.17
N ILE A 264 2.57 -7.20 7.79
CA ILE A 264 3.55 -6.35 7.12
C ILE A 264 3.86 -5.19 8.06
N MET A 265 5.08 -5.18 8.61
CA MET A 265 5.53 -4.10 9.48
C MET A 265 6.06 -2.94 8.64
N ILE A 266 5.40 -1.78 8.76
CA ILE A 266 5.92 -0.49 8.30
C ILE A 266 6.90 0.02 9.37
N ASN A 267 8.16 -0.39 9.26
CA ASN A 267 9.24 0.00 10.17
C ASN A 267 10.03 1.18 9.57
N ASN A 268 9.49 2.38 9.72
CA ASN A 268 10.08 3.61 9.17
C ASN A 268 10.99 4.34 10.20
N GLY A 269 11.03 3.85 11.44
CA GLY A 269 11.90 4.28 12.52
C GLY A 269 11.46 5.55 13.24
N ARG A 270 10.24 6.04 12.99
CA ARG A 270 9.76 7.33 13.49
C ARG A 270 8.28 7.29 13.89
N ARG A 271 7.96 8.07 14.92
CA ARG A 271 6.61 8.53 15.25
C ARG A 271 6.59 10.06 15.33
N ILE A 272 5.45 10.64 15.70
CA ILE A 272 5.35 12.10 15.90
C ILE A 272 6.45 12.55 16.86
N ASP A 273 7.32 13.44 16.37
CA ASP A 273 8.46 14.06 17.07
C ASP A 273 9.51 13.13 17.70
N GLN A 274 9.47 11.81 17.44
CA GLN A 274 10.33 10.83 18.12
C GLN A 274 10.77 9.68 17.20
N ARG A 275 11.82 8.94 17.60
CA ARG A 275 12.16 7.64 17.01
C ARG A 275 11.38 6.54 17.72
N THR A 276 11.06 5.49 16.98
CA THR A 276 10.54 4.26 17.58
C THR A 276 11.67 3.52 18.30
N THR A 277 11.35 2.79 19.36
CA THR A 277 12.28 1.97 20.14
C THR A 277 12.68 0.68 19.42
N THR A 278 11.90 0.26 18.41
CA THR A 278 12.14 -0.94 17.60
C THR A 278 13.05 -0.75 16.39
N SER A 279 13.59 0.45 16.17
CA SER A 279 14.43 0.80 15.00
C SER A 279 15.91 0.97 15.32
#